data_AF-A0A353C3A4-F1
#
_entry.id   AF-A0A353C3A4-F1
#
_cell.length_a   1.000
_cell.length_b   1.000
_cell.length_c   1.000
_cell.angle_alpha   90.00
_cell.angle_beta   90.00
_cell.angle_gamma   90.00
#
_symmetry.space_group_name_H-M   'P 1'
#
loop_
_entity.id
_entity.type
_entity.pdbx_description
1 polymer ?
#
loop_
_entity_poly.entity_id
_entity_poly.type
_entity_poly.pdbx_seq_one_letter_code
_entity_poly.pdbx_strand_id
1 'polypeptide(L)'
;MVGLGIMVINSGVDPLFLCAFTTSRTLPNKKEGGRVRHRILTTLLLFSILLAFYHPSLRAVATKNILIIDIPRLTLPEITKDYPNLLRFLDHGAVGVMTTPLKEPVALDQVYFSFNSGTQVKTAEENYLLFNSAELYKEIPAGVLYHSLTGYYPGKNAVVHLGLTKLVQLNSKDITPNIGLFGELLHQKSLRTAAIGNADADLISRCGSLLLMDQKGLLDYGAIGQETVREDPRFPFGIRTNSRQILSTWQDFHSKAQVIVVTLGDLERLERFSLYLNDRQWSFYRRQVLRDYDRLLGELLHQVDD
;
A
#
# COMPACT_ATOMS: atom_id res chain seq x y z
N MET A 1 -19.90 -11.75 11.12
CA MET A 1 -19.16 -11.71 9.83
C MET A 1 -18.26 -10.48 9.84
N VAL A 2 -16.97 -10.65 10.13
CA VAL A 2 -15.97 -9.61 9.86
C VAL A 2 -15.56 -9.81 8.40
N GLY A 3 -16.16 -9.05 7.48
CA GLY A 3 -15.81 -9.10 6.06
C GLY A 3 -14.65 -8.15 5.80
N LEU A 4 -13.51 -8.67 5.35
CA LEU A 4 -12.44 -7.85 4.79
C LEU A 4 -12.80 -7.58 3.32
N GLY A 5 -13.33 -6.40 3.04
CA GLY A 5 -13.55 -5.93 1.67
C GLY A 5 -12.23 -5.41 1.13
N ILE A 6 -11.54 -6.20 0.30
CA ILE A 6 -10.37 -5.72 -0.45
C ILE A 6 -10.86 -5.28 -1.82
N MET A 7 -10.62 -4.02 -2.13
CA MET A 7 -11.04 -3.38 -3.36
C MET A 7 -9.79 -2.91 -4.09
N VAL A 8 -9.55 -3.46 -5.28
CA VAL A 8 -8.34 -3.22 -6.10
C VAL A 8 -8.75 -2.46 -7.36
N ILE A 9 -8.17 -1.27 -7.58
CA ILE A 9 -8.34 -0.48 -8.81
C ILE A 9 -7.21 -0.81 -9.78
N ASN A 10 -7.56 -0.95 -11.06
CA ASN A 10 -6.65 -1.07 -12.18
C ASN A 10 -6.81 0.18 -13.05
N SER A 11 -5.95 1.20 -12.88
CA SER A 11 -5.93 2.37 -13.77
C SER A 11 -5.06 2.09 -15.00
N GLY A 12 -5.54 2.46 -16.18
CA GLY A 12 -4.75 2.47 -17.41
C GLY A 12 -5.51 1.98 -18.64
N VAL A 13 -6.05 2.95 -19.37
CA VAL A 13 -6.44 2.88 -20.79
C VAL A 13 -5.22 3.30 -21.62
N ASP A 14 -4.92 2.58 -22.70
CA ASP A 14 -3.97 2.94 -23.76
C ASP A 14 -4.25 2.07 -25.00
N PRO A 15 -3.76 2.37 -26.23
CA PRO A 15 -3.21 3.62 -26.76
C PRO A 15 -3.66 3.92 -28.22
N LEU A 16 -3.42 5.15 -28.70
CA LEU A 16 -3.34 5.48 -30.14
C LEU A 16 -2.42 6.69 -30.32
N PHE A 17 -1.27 6.54 -30.99
CA PHE A 17 -1.01 7.17 -32.29
C PHE A 17 0.38 6.82 -32.85
N LEU A 18 0.37 6.74 -34.18
CA LEU A 18 1.39 6.20 -35.07
C LEU A 18 2.19 7.34 -35.73
N CYS A 19 3.43 7.02 -36.08
CA CYS A 19 4.10 7.32 -37.36
C CYS A 19 5.09 8.49 -37.49
N ALA A 20 6.10 8.17 -38.30
CA ALA A 20 7.36 8.83 -38.56
C ALA A 20 7.29 9.93 -39.64
N PHE A 21 8.31 10.80 -39.67
CA PHE A 21 8.71 11.51 -40.89
C PHE A 21 10.24 11.51 -41.04
N THR A 22 10.72 10.79 -42.06
CA THR A 22 12.04 10.98 -42.65
C THR A 22 11.92 12.02 -43.77
N THR A 23 12.81 13.00 -43.80
CA THR A 23 12.99 13.86 -44.98
C THR A 23 14.42 13.74 -45.46
N SER A 24 14.60 13.11 -46.63
CA SER A 24 15.85 13.12 -47.36
C SER A 24 15.92 14.43 -48.17
N ARG A 25 16.99 15.21 -47.96
CA ARG A 25 17.38 16.28 -48.88
C ARG A 25 18.64 15.86 -49.61
N THR A 26 18.52 15.75 -50.93
CA THR A 26 19.61 15.57 -51.88
C THR A 26 20.39 16.88 -52.03
N LEU A 27 21.72 16.80 -52.04
CA LEU A 27 22.62 17.90 -52.41
C LEU A 27 23.70 17.40 -53.38
N PRO A 28 24.22 18.30 -54.25
CA PRO A 28 24.74 17.92 -55.55
C PRO A 28 26.22 17.51 -55.56
N ASN A 29 26.56 16.84 -56.65
CA ASN A 29 27.82 16.21 -57.00
C ASN A 29 28.95 17.25 -57.16
N LYS A 30 30.01 17.15 -56.33
CA LYS A 30 31.31 17.80 -56.59
C LYS A 30 32.41 16.77 -56.35
N LYS A 31 33.00 16.33 -57.46
CA LYS A 31 34.13 15.39 -57.55
C LYS A 31 35.40 16.11 -57.12
N GLU A 32 35.83 15.86 -55.89
CA GLU A 32 37.21 15.86 -55.37
C GLU A 32 37.12 15.81 -53.84
N GLY A 33 37.59 14.72 -53.23
CA GLY A 33 37.45 14.48 -51.77
C GLY A 33 36.65 13.23 -51.38
N GLY A 34 36.32 12.35 -52.35
CA GLY A 34 35.47 11.17 -52.14
C GLY A 34 35.95 10.22 -51.03
N ARG A 35 37.27 10.02 -50.84
CA ARG A 35 37.80 9.16 -49.77
C ARG A 35 37.60 9.75 -48.36
N VAL A 36 37.79 11.06 -48.20
CA VAL A 36 37.65 11.72 -46.90
C VAL A 36 36.19 11.88 -46.54
N ARG A 37 35.34 12.27 -47.50
CA ARG A 37 33.88 12.35 -47.31
C ARG A 37 33.27 10.99 -46.98
N HIS A 38 33.71 9.91 -47.62
CA HIS A 38 33.21 8.57 -47.33
C HIS A 38 33.64 8.08 -45.94
N ARG A 39 34.87 8.38 -45.49
CA ARG A 39 35.35 8.07 -44.14
C ARG A 39 34.62 8.84 -43.04
N ILE A 40 34.30 10.11 -43.28
CA ILE A 40 33.51 10.93 -42.35
C ILE A 40 32.06 10.42 -42.29
N LEU A 41 31.49 10.05 -43.44
CA LEU A 41 30.13 9.52 -43.49
C LEU A 41 30.02 8.15 -42.81
N THR A 42 31.01 7.26 -42.97
CA THR A 42 31.01 5.95 -42.30
C THR A 42 31.25 6.05 -40.81
N THR A 43 32.09 6.98 -40.33
CA THR A 43 32.27 7.23 -38.89
C THR A 43 31.03 7.84 -38.24
N LEU A 44 30.37 8.78 -38.91
CA LEU A 44 29.08 9.31 -38.44
C LEU A 44 27.99 8.24 -38.42
N LEU A 45 27.94 7.36 -39.43
CA LEU A 45 26.99 6.25 -39.47
C LEU A 45 27.26 5.26 -38.32
N LEU A 46 28.52 4.86 -38.11
CA LEU A 46 28.92 3.99 -37.00
C LEU A 46 28.63 4.62 -35.64
N PHE A 47 28.87 5.92 -35.46
CA PHE A 47 28.54 6.64 -34.23
C PHE A 47 27.02 6.72 -34.00
N SER A 48 26.24 6.94 -35.05
CA SER A 48 24.77 6.94 -34.97
C SER A 48 24.19 5.56 -34.63
N ILE A 49 24.80 4.49 -35.16
CA ILE A 49 24.46 3.11 -34.82
C ILE A 49 24.87 2.81 -33.37
N LEU A 50 26.05 3.26 -32.94
CA LEU A 50 26.52 3.08 -31.56
C LEU A 50 25.60 3.81 -30.56
N LEU A 51 25.15 5.03 -30.89
CA LEU A 51 24.16 5.79 -30.12
C LEU A 51 22.80 5.08 -30.08
N ALA A 52 22.36 4.49 -31.20
CA ALA A 52 21.12 3.71 -31.25
C ALA A 52 21.19 2.44 -30.39
N PHE A 53 22.37 1.83 -30.22
CA PHE A 53 22.60 0.70 -29.31
C PHE A 53 22.85 1.13 -27.85
N TYR A 54 23.24 2.40 -27.60
CA TYR A 54 23.48 2.94 -26.26
C TYR A 54 22.27 3.61 -25.62
N HIS A 55 21.16 3.77 -26.35
CA HIS A 55 19.91 4.16 -25.70
C HIS A 55 19.41 2.96 -24.88
N PRO A 56 19.44 3.01 -23.53
CA PRO A 56 18.61 2.09 -22.78
C PRO A 56 17.20 2.29 -23.31
N SER A 57 16.56 1.20 -23.72
CA SER A 57 15.15 1.24 -24.10
C SER A 57 14.38 1.79 -22.90
N LEU A 58 14.11 3.09 -22.91
CA LEU A 58 13.17 3.77 -22.04
C LEU A 58 11.78 3.27 -22.44
N ARG A 59 11.51 2.00 -22.13
CA ARG A 59 10.15 1.57 -21.90
C ARG A 59 9.77 2.18 -20.56
N ALA A 60 9.13 3.33 -20.62
CA ALA A 60 8.20 3.72 -19.57
C ALA A 60 7.10 2.63 -19.56
N VAL A 61 7.37 1.53 -18.86
CA VAL A 61 6.29 0.67 -18.41
C VAL A 61 5.57 1.53 -17.40
N ALA A 62 4.38 2.00 -17.73
CA ALA A 62 3.50 2.59 -16.74
C ALA A 62 3.31 1.54 -15.64
N THR A 63 4.05 1.69 -14.54
CA THR A 63 3.92 0.81 -13.39
C THR A 63 2.59 1.17 -12.77
N LYS A 64 1.61 0.28 -12.90
CA LYS A 64 0.31 0.47 -12.27
C LYS A 64 0.48 0.44 -10.76
N ASN A 65 0.14 1.55 -10.13
CA ASN A 65 0.09 1.64 -8.69
C ASN A 65 -1.24 1.04 -8.20
N ILE A 66 -1.20 0.30 -7.09
CA ILE A 66 -2.34 -0.31 -6.45
C ILE A 66 -2.54 0.39 -5.11
N LEU A 67 -3.67 1.06 -4.97
CA LEU A 67 -4.16 1.58 -3.69
C LEU A 67 -5.15 0.58 -3.09
N ILE A 68 -4.86 0.12 -1.88
CA ILE A 68 -5.76 -0.70 -1.07
C ILE A 68 -6.29 0.20 0.05
N ILE A 69 -7.60 0.41 0.08
CA ILE A 69 -8.27 1.10 1.19
C ILE A 69 -8.82 0.05 2.15
N ASP A 70 -8.24 -0.03 3.33
CA ASP A 70 -8.63 -0.93 4.40
C ASP A 70 -9.47 -0.19 5.44
N ILE A 71 -10.76 -0.56 5.54
CA ILE A 71 -11.72 0.03 6.48
C ILE A 71 -12.27 -1.09 7.37
N PRO A 72 -11.58 -1.46 8.46
CA PRO A 72 -12.07 -2.48 9.37
C PRO A 72 -13.45 -2.11 9.91
N ARG A 73 -14.32 -3.13 10.06
CA ARG A 73 -15.72 -3.01 10.50
C ARG A 73 -16.67 -2.33 9.52
N LEU A 74 -16.26 -1.89 8.33
CA LEU A 74 -17.21 -1.44 7.31
C LEU A 74 -18.04 -2.61 6.78
N THR A 75 -19.34 -2.42 6.63
CA THR A 75 -20.22 -3.41 6.00
C THR A 75 -20.85 -2.86 4.72
N LEU A 76 -21.04 -3.72 3.72
CA LEU A 76 -21.61 -3.31 2.42
C LEU A 76 -22.97 -2.58 2.54
N PRO A 77 -23.92 -3.00 3.41
CA PRO A 77 -25.21 -2.29 3.53
C PRO A 77 -25.09 -0.84 4.02
N GLU A 78 -23.97 -0.45 4.61
CA GLU A 78 -23.76 0.92 5.08
C GLU A 78 -23.33 1.87 3.97
N ILE A 79 -22.87 1.35 2.83
CA ILE A 79 -22.50 2.16 1.68
C ILE A 79 -23.79 2.52 0.95
N THR A 80 -24.25 3.75 1.19
CA THR A 80 -25.51 4.28 0.67
C THR A 80 -25.28 5.58 -0.08
N LYS A 81 -26.34 6.14 -0.67
CA LYS A 81 -26.33 7.44 -1.36
C LYS A 81 -25.84 8.63 -0.51
N ASP A 82 -25.82 8.49 0.82
CA ASP A 82 -25.29 9.51 1.73
C ASP A 82 -23.74 9.60 1.66
N TYR A 83 -23.10 8.60 1.04
CA TYR A 83 -21.65 8.48 0.85
C TYR A 83 -21.35 8.31 -0.66
N PRO A 84 -21.43 9.39 -1.45
CA PRO A 84 -21.40 9.30 -2.91
C PRO A 84 -20.06 8.81 -3.49
N ASN A 85 -18.92 9.06 -2.83
CA ASN A 85 -17.62 8.58 -3.31
C ASN A 85 -17.46 7.08 -3.06
N LEU A 86 -17.86 6.60 -1.87
CA LEU A 86 -17.90 5.18 -1.55
C LEU A 86 -18.88 4.43 -2.47
N LEU A 87 -20.05 4.99 -2.71
CA LEU A 87 -21.04 4.39 -3.62
C LEU A 87 -20.54 4.38 -5.06
N ARG A 88 -20.02 5.50 -5.58
CA ARG A 88 -19.43 5.57 -6.92
C ARG A 88 -18.31 4.54 -7.10
N PHE A 89 -17.51 4.33 -6.06
CA PHE A 89 -16.42 3.38 -6.06
C PHE A 89 -16.92 1.93 -6.22
N LEU A 90 -18.03 1.56 -5.56
CA LEU A 90 -18.68 0.27 -5.77
C LEU A 90 -19.30 0.17 -7.17
N ASP A 91 -20.00 1.20 -7.63
CA ASP A 91 -20.75 1.20 -8.89
C ASP A 91 -19.85 1.09 -10.13
N HIS A 92 -18.64 1.62 -10.06
CA HIS A 92 -17.65 1.58 -11.15
C HIS A 92 -16.57 0.51 -10.95
N GLY A 93 -16.67 -0.26 -9.86
CA GLY A 93 -15.71 -1.29 -9.48
C GLY A 93 -16.26 -2.70 -9.65
N ALA A 94 -15.46 -3.67 -9.22
CA ALA A 94 -15.92 -5.04 -9.00
C ALA A 94 -16.09 -5.25 -7.49
N VAL A 95 -17.20 -5.87 -7.10
CA VAL A 95 -17.50 -6.20 -5.70
C VAL A 95 -17.45 -7.71 -5.51
N GLY A 96 -16.66 -8.15 -4.55
CA GLY A 96 -16.55 -9.55 -4.16
C GLY A 96 -16.64 -9.71 -2.65
N VAL A 97 -17.19 -10.83 -2.19
CA VAL A 97 -17.18 -11.21 -0.79
C VAL A 97 -16.17 -12.32 -0.61
N MET A 98 -15.23 -12.12 0.31
CA MET A 98 -14.24 -13.12 0.70
C MET A 98 -14.56 -13.64 2.09
N THR A 99 -14.63 -14.96 2.23
CA THR A 99 -14.77 -15.61 3.53
C THR A 99 -13.48 -16.35 3.86
N THR A 100 -12.89 -16.03 5.01
CA THR A 100 -11.77 -16.79 5.55
C THR A 100 -12.31 -17.74 6.62
N PRO A 101 -11.99 -19.05 6.57
CA PRO A 101 -12.38 -19.97 7.65
C PRO A 101 -11.55 -19.65 8.89
N LEU A 102 -12.08 -18.78 9.75
CA LEU A 102 -11.44 -18.35 10.98
C LEU A 102 -12.07 -19.06 12.19
N LYS A 103 -11.29 -19.22 13.25
CA LYS A 103 -11.79 -19.79 14.51
C LYS A 103 -12.25 -18.65 15.41
N GLU A 104 -13.44 -18.78 15.97
CA GLU A 104 -13.95 -17.82 16.93
C GLU A 104 -13.15 -17.87 18.25
N PRO A 105 -12.93 -16.72 18.92
CA PRO A 105 -13.31 -15.37 18.49
C PRO A 105 -12.43 -14.87 17.33
N VAL A 106 -13.05 -14.31 16.29
CA VAL A 106 -12.32 -13.71 15.16
C VAL A 106 -11.66 -12.40 15.59
N ALA A 107 -10.34 -12.37 15.52
CA ALA A 107 -9.53 -11.17 15.71
C ALA A 107 -9.03 -10.62 14.37
N LEU A 108 -8.81 -9.29 14.29
CA LEU A 108 -8.42 -8.62 13.05
C LEU A 108 -7.12 -9.18 12.47
N ASP A 109 -6.11 -9.41 13.32
CA ASP A 109 -4.84 -10.00 12.93
C ASP A 109 -4.99 -11.34 12.20
N GLN A 110 -5.91 -12.21 12.63
CA GLN A 110 -6.20 -13.49 11.97
C GLN A 110 -6.67 -13.28 10.53
N VAL A 111 -7.48 -12.25 10.28
CA VAL A 111 -8.02 -11.91 8.96
C VAL A 111 -6.87 -11.47 8.05
N TYR A 112 -6.06 -10.51 8.48
CA TYR A 112 -4.96 -9.98 7.66
C TYR A 112 -3.86 -11.01 7.41
N PHE A 113 -3.47 -11.80 8.42
CA PHE A 113 -2.49 -12.88 8.24
C PHE A 113 -3.00 -13.95 7.29
N SER A 114 -4.28 -14.32 7.39
CA SER A 114 -4.83 -15.33 6.49
C SER A 114 -4.87 -14.85 5.05
N PHE A 115 -5.14 -13.55 4.84
CA PHE A 115 -5.04 -12.95 3.52
C PHE A 115 -3.59 -12.94 3.01
N ASN A 116 -2.67 -12.39 3.81
CA ASN A 116 -1.26 -12.26 3.47
C ASN A 116 -0.58 -13.63 3.22
N SER A 117 -1.03 -14.67 3.93
CA SER A 117 -0.45 -16.02 3.87
C SER A 117 -1.22 -17.00 2.98
N GLY A 118 -2.43 -16.64 2.53
CA GLY A 118 -3.33 -17.55 1.82
C GLY A 118 -3.77 -18.78 2.63
N THR A 119 -3.51 -18.80 3.94
CA THR A 119 -3.80 -19.91 4.85
C THR A 119 -3.91 -19.41 6.29
N GLN A 120 -4.57 -20.17 7.17
CA GLN A 120 -4.72 -19.76 8.57
C GLN A 120 -3.38 -19.86 9.32
N VAL A 121 -2.98 -18.74 9.92
CA VAL A 121 -1.80 -18.63 10.78
C VAL A 121 -2.25 -18.61 12.24
N LYS A 122 -1.61 -19.40 13.10
CA LYS A 122 -1.80 -19.28 14.55
C LYS A 122 -1.27 -17.93 15.00
N THR A 123 -2.12 -17.16 15.67
CA THR A 123 -1.82 -15.81 16.12
C THR A 123 -1.26 -15.79 17.55
N ALA A 124 -0.60 -14.68 17.90
CA ALA A 124 -0.06 -14.42 19.24
C ALA A 124 -0.28 -12.94 19.60
N GLU A 125 -0.14 -12.58 20.88
CA GLU A 125 -0.27 -11.18 21.33
C GLU A 125 0.71 -10.24 20.62
N GLU A 126 1.87 -10.76 20.17
CA GLU A 126 2.90 -10.00 19.47
C GLU A 126 2.56 -9.60 18.02
N ASN A 127 1.40 -10.01 17.50
CA ASN A 127 0.95 -9.68 16.14
C ASN A 127 0.72 -8.19 15.89
N TYR A 128 0.54 -7.44 16.97
CA TYR A 128 0.35 -6.00 16.93
C TYR A 128 1.68 -5.24 17.00
N LEU A 129 2.83 -5.92 17.11
CA LEU A 129 4.16 -5.31 17.22
C LEU A 129 4.75 -4.88 15.87
N LEU A 130 3.97 -4.09 15.14
CA LEU A 130 4.35 -3.42 13.90
C LEU A 130 4.70 -1.96 14.19
N PHE A 131 5.87 -1.52 13.76
CA PHE A 131 6.36 -0.17 14.04
C PHE A 131 7.02 0.42 12.80
N ASN A 132 6.95 1.74 12.64
CA ASN A 132 7.87 2.42 11.74
C ASN A 132 9.30 2.16 12.27
N SER A 133 10.28 1.93 11.40
CA SER A 133 11.65 1.55 11.79
C SER A 133 12.33 2.58 12.70
N ALA A 134 11.95 3.86 12.59
CA ALA A 134 12.45 4.95 13.43
C ALA A 134 11.62 5.18 14.71
N GLU A 135 10.46 4.55 14.86
CA GLU A 135 9.61 4.68 16.04
C GLU A 135 10.26 4.02 17.26
N LEU A 136 10.11 4.64 18.43
CA LEU A 136 10.65 4.09 19.67
C LEU A 136 9.69 3.05 20.23
N TYR A 137 10.21 1.85 20.50
CA TYR A 137 9.54 0.82 21.27
C TYR A 137 10.42 0.47 22.47
N LYS A 138 9.90 0.67 23.68
CA LYS A 138 10.68 0.56 24.93
C LYS A 138 11.96 1.40 24.89
N GLU A 139 11.83 2.67 24.48
CA GLU A 139 12.93 3.64 24.36
C GLU A 139 14.03 3.28 23.33
N ILE A 140 13.83 2.26 22.49
CA ILE A 140 14.79 1.84 21.47
C ILE A 140 14.13 1.95 20.08
N PRO A 141 14.80 2.49 19.06
CA PRO A 141 14.27 2.47 17.70
C PRO A 141 13.91 1.05 17.25
N ALA A 142 12.68 0.85 16.77
CA ALA A 142 12.16 -0.46 16.41
C ALA A 142 13.03 -1.15 15.35
N GLY A 143 13.63 -0.42 14.42
CA GLY A 143 14.55 -0.96 13.43
C GLY A 143 15.82 -1.59 14.03
N VAL A 144 16.30 -1.06 15.16
CA VAL A 144 17.45 -1.62 15.90
C VAL A 144 17.07 -2.92 16.58
N LEU A 145 15.89 -2.96 17.23
CA LEU A 145 15.35 -4.18 17.82
C LEU A 145 15.06 -5.25 16.75
N TYR A 146 14.48 -4.84 15.62
CA TYR A 146 14.22 -5.73 14.50
C TYR A 146 15.51 -6.38 13.99
N HIS A 147 16.59 -5.59 13.85
CA HIS A 147 17.89 -6.12 13.44
C HIS A 147 18.44 -7.15 14.44
N SER A 148 18.35 -6.89 15.75
CA SER A 148 18.83 -7.84 16.76
C SER A 148 18.01 -9.14 16.80
N LEU A 149 16.73 -9.09 16.43
CA LEU A 149 15.81 -10.24 16.43
C LEU A 149 15.87 -11.08 15.14
N THR A 150 16.20 -10.46 14.00
CA THR A 150 16.09 -11.09 12.67
C THR A 150 17.39 -11.17 11.89
N GLY A 151 18.38 -10.33 12.22
CA GLY A 151 19.62 -10.16 11.46
C GLY A 151 19.49 -9.28 10.22
N TYR A 152 18.28 -8.88 9.81
CA TYR A 152 18.06 -8.01 8.65
C TYR A 152 18.17 -6.52 9.00
N TYR A 153 18.58 -5.70 8.04
CA TYR A 153 18.60 -4.24 8.19
C TYR A 153 17.39 -3.63 7.50
N PRO A 154 16.47 -2.99 8.24
CA PRO A 154 15.32 -2.34 7.63
C PRO A 154 15.74 -1.02 6.98
N GLY A 155 15.00 -0.61 5.94
CA GLY A 155 15.14 0.73 5.37
C GLY A 155 14.75 1.81 6.39
N LYS A 156 15.21 3.05 6.17
CA LYS A 156 14.97 4.18 7.11
C LYS A 156 13.49 4.47 7.38
N ASN A 157 12.64 4.28 6.38
CA ASN A 157 11.21 4.56 6.44
C ASN A 157 10.38 3.27 6.45
N ALA A 158 11.00 2.11 6.70
CA ALA A 158 10.33 0.83 6.61
C ALA A 158 9.34 0.63 7.77
N VAL A 159 8.42 -0.30 7.60
CA VAL A 159 7.69 -0.92 8.73
C VAL A 159 8.37 -2.23 9.08
N VAL A 160 8.51 -2.50 10.37
CA VAL A 160 9.10 -3.73 10.90
C VAL A 160 8.14 -4.46 11.82
N HIS A 161 8.10 -5.79 11.72
CA HIS A 161 7.34 -6.66 12.62
C HIS A 161 8.27 -7.30 13.66
N LEU A 162 8.26 -6.81 14.91
CA LEU A 162 9.16 -7.29 15.96
C LEU A 162 8.83 -8.72 16.45
N GLY A 163 7.58 -9.15 16.31
CA GLY A 163 7.12 -10.48 16.74
C GLY A 163 7.29 -11.62 15.73
N LEU A 164 7.86 -11.38 14.54
CA LEU A 164 7.73 -12.32 13.42
C LEU A 164 8.40 -13.67 13.70
N THR A 165 9.61 -13.67 14.26
CA THR A 165 10.35 -14.91 14.55
C THR A 165 9.57 -15.81 15.51
N LYS A 166 8.89 -15.23 16.51
CA LYS A 166 8.01 -15.97 17.42
C LYS A 166 6.80 -16.54 16.68
N LEU A 167 6.15 -15.73 15.84
CA LEU A 167 5.02 -16.18 15.01
C LEU A 167 5.39 -17.37 14.14
N VAL A 168 6.56 -17.31 13.50
CA VAL A 168 7.11 -18.40 12.68
C VAL A 168 7.29 -19.69 13.50
N GLN A 169 7.82 -19.58 14.73
CA GLN A 169 8.03 -20.74 15.61
C GLN A 169 6.73 -21.35 16.14
N LEU A 170 5.66 -20.57 16.28
CA LEU A 170 4.35 -21.04 16.75
C LEU A 170 3.59 -21.85 15.69
N ASN A 171 3.96 -21.68 14.42
CA ASN A 171 3.30 -22.31 13.29
C ASN A 171 4.04 -23.56 12.81
N SER A 172 3.32 -24.47 12.14
CA SER A 172 3.92 -25.69 11.60
C SER A 172 4.82 -25.36 10.41
N LYS A 173 5.78 -26.25 10.13
CA LYS A 173 6.71 -26.11 9.01
C LYS A 173 6.04 -25.99 7.64
N ASP A 174 4.81 -26.50 7.50
CA ASP A 174 4.03 -26.40 6.26
C ASP A 174 3.38 -25.01 6.09
N ILE A 175 3.16 -24.28 7.19
CA ILE A 175 2.54 -22.94 7.20
C ILE A 175 3.60 -21.83 7.21
N THR A 176 4.75 -22.05 7.87
CA THR A 176 5.83 -21.06 7.96
C THR A 176 6.22 -20.42 6.61
N PRO A 177 6.37 -21.15 5.50
CA PRO A 177 6.72 -20.56 4.20
C PRO A 177 5.65 -19.60 3.66
N ASN A 178 4.42 -19.65 4.18
CA ASN A 178 3.33 -18.82 3.71
C ASN A 178 3.23 -17.50 4.48
N ILE A 179 3.80 -17.38 5.68
CA ILE A 179 3.72 -16.16 6.49
C ILE A 179 4.48 -15.05 5.77
N GLY A 180 3.80 -14.00 5.29
CA GLY A 180 4.42 -12.95 4.49
C GLY A 180 4.44 -13.21 2.98
N LEU A 181 3.80 -14.28 2.50
CA LEU A 181 3.92 -14.72 1.11
C LEU A 181 3.44 -13.67 0.09
N PHE A 182 2.33 -12.98 0.36
CA PHE A 182 1.84 -11.98 -0.58
C PHE A 182 2.83 -10.82 -0.75
N GLY A 183 3.37 -10.28 0.35
CA GLY A 183 4.40 -9.24 0.30
C GLY A 183 5.68 -9.71 -0.39
N GLU A 184 6.14 -10.93 -0.07
CA GLU A 184 7.32 -11.54 -0.70
C GLU A 184 7.16 -11.69 -2.22
N LEU A 185 5.99 -12.12 -2.69
CA LEU A 185 5.70 -12.22 -4.14
C LEU A 185 5.74 -10.87 -4.84
N LEU A 186 5.28 -9.80 -4.18
CA LEU A 186 5.39 -8.42 -4.71
C LEU A 186 6.86 -8.00 -4.81
N HIS A 187 7.66 -8.22 -3.76
CA HIS A 187 9.09 -7.89 -3.75
C HIS A 187 9.88 -8.70 -4.77
N GLN A 188 9.56 -9.98 -5.01
CA GLN A 188 10.16 -10.80 -6.08
C GLN A 188 9.89 -10.24 -7.49
N LYS A 189 8.82 -9.47 -7.66
CA LYS A 189 8.52 -8.72 -8.88
C LYS A 189 9.11 -7.30 -8.88
N SER A 190 9.97 -6.99 -7.91
CA SER A 190 10.58 -5.67 -7.71
C SER A 190 9.54 -4.56 -7.45
N LEU A 191 8.35 -4.92 -6.97
CA LEU A 191 7.33 -3.97 -6.54
C LEU A 191 7.56 -3.62 -5.07
N ARG A 192 7.60 -2.34 -4.75
CA ARG A 192 7.73 -1.84 -3.38
C ARG A 192 6.37 -1.69 -2.72
N THR A 193 6.32 -1.96 -1.42
CA THR A 193 5.10 -1.92 -0.60
C THR A 193 5.13 -0.78 0.41
N ALA A 194 3.96 -0.22 0.71
CA ALA A 194 3.83 0.78 1.76
C ALA A 194 2.55 0.62 2.58
N ALA A 195 2.58 1.08 3.84
CA ALA A 195 1.41 1.18 4.70
C ALA A 195 1.26 2.59 5.28
N ILE A 196 0.02 3.07 5.34
CA ILE A 196 -0.36 4.37 5.87
C ILE A 196 -1.56 4.18 6.80
N GLY A 197 -1.52 4.77 8.00
CA GLY A 197 -2.64 4.73 8.94
C GLY A 197 -2.63 3.51 9.86
N ASN A 198 -3.54 3.54 10.83
CA ASN A 198 -3.70 2.49 11.84
C ASN A 198 -5.10 2.55 12.49
N ALA A 199 -5.35 1.60 13.38
CA ALA A 199 -6.48 1.54 14.29
C ALA A 199 -6.07 1.66 15.78
N ASP A 200 -4.89 2.23 16.07
CA ASP A 200 -4.38 2.45 17.44
C ASP A 200 -5.43 3.19 18.29
N ALA A 201 -5.61 2.72 19.53
CA ALA A 201 -6.53 3.28 20.52
C ALA A 201 -5.86 3.27 21.92
N ASP A 202 -6.48 2.62 22.90
CA ASP A 202 -5.85 2.31 24.20
C ASP A 202 -4.72 1.28 24.06
N LEU A 203 -4.79 0.45 23.02
CA LEU A 203 -3.78 -0.52 22.61
C LEU A 203 -3.37 -0.29 21.15
N ILE A 204 -2.17 -0.74 20.81
CA ILE A 204 -1.68 -0.73 19.42
C ILE A 204 -2.55 -1.66 18.56
N SER A 205 -2.98 -1.17 17.40
CA SER A 205 -3.72 -1.95 16.42
C SER A 205 -3.35 -1.50 15.00
N ARG A 206 -2.34 -2.16 14.43
CA ARG A 206 -1.73 -1.81 13.13
C ARG A 206 -1.85 -2.92 12.09
N CYS A 207 -2.83 -3.81 12.27
CA CYS A 207 -2.95 -5.05 11.52
C CYS A 207 -3.13 -4.87 10.02
N GLY A 208 -3.65 -3.73 9.54
CA GLY A 208 -3.74 -3.46 8.10
C GLY A 208 -2.37 -3.54 7.39
N SER A 209 -1.28 -3.23 8.10
CA SER A 209 0.09 -3.35 7.57
C SER A 209 0.51 -4.80 7.33
N LEU A 210 -0.06 -5.77 8.05
CA LEU A 210 0.22 -7.19 7.85
C LEU A 210 -0.15 -7.66 6.45
N LEU A 211 -1.10 -6.98 5.79
CA LEU A 211 -1.56 -7.33 4.46
C LEU A 211 -0.39 -7.39 3.45
N LEU A 212 0.51 -6.41 3.49
CA LEU A 212 1.61 -6.25 2.54
C LEU A 212 3.00 -6.61 3.12
N MET A 213 3.04 -7.11 4.35
CA MET A 213 4.28 -7.55 4.98
C MET A 213 4.89 -8.73 4.23
N ASP A 214 6.20 -8.71 4.01
CA ASP A 214 6.95 -9.82 3.40
C ASP A 214 7.32 -10.92 4.43
N GLN A 215 7.99 -11.98 3.95
CA GLN A 215 8.47 -13.09 4.79
C GLN A 215 9.57 -12.69 5.79
N LYS A 216 10.15 -11.50 5.66
CA LYS A 216 11.13 -10.93 6.59
C LYS A 216 10.45 -10.04 7.63
N GLY A 217 9.17 -9.75 7.50
CA GLY A 217 8.43 -8.89 8.40
C GLY A 217 8.58 -7.42 8.07
N LEU A 218 8.80 -7.09 6.78
CA LEU A 218 9.10 -5.76 6.29
C LEU A 218 8.04 -5.23 5.32
N LEU A 219 7.87 -3.91 5.35
CA LEU A 219 7.35 -3.11 4.24
C LEU A 219 8.37 -2.02 3.92
N ASP A 220 8.50 -1.62 2.65
CA ASP A 220 9.53 -0.65 2.24
C ASP A 220 9.31 0.74 2.83
N TYR A 221 8.05 1.14 2.96
CA TYR A 221 7.64 2.45 3.47
C TYR A 221 6.48 2.36 4.48
N GLY A 222 6.50 3.22 5.49
CA GLY A 222 5.53 3.24 6.56
C GLY A 222 5.26 4.64 7.10
N ALA A 223 4.00 4.93 7.32
CA ALA A 223 3.55 5.90 8.31
C ALA A 223 2.35 5.29 9.04
N ILE A 224 2.63 4.45 10.02
CA ILE A 224 1.61 3.67 10.75
C ILE A 224 1.52 4.04 12.22
N GLY A 225 2.24 5.09 12.65
CA GLY A 225 2.31 5.54 14.03
C GLY A 225 1.30 6.64 14.35
N GLN A 226 1.56 7.31 15.48
CA GLN A 226 0.69 8.37 16.00
C GLN A 226 0.57 9.59 15.07
N GLU A 227 1.49 9.76 14.12
CA GLU A 227 1.41 10.80 13.09
C GLU A 227 0.11 10.72 12.28
N THR A 228 -0.43 9.51 12.07
CA THR A 228 -1.62 9.29 11.25
C THR A 228 -2.94 9.45 11.99
N VAL A 229 -2.90 9.79 13.28
CA VAL A 229 -4.07 10.10 14.08
C VAL A 229 -4.02 11.54 14.57
N ARG A 230 -5.16 12.04 15.04
CA ARG A 230 -5.31 13.35 15.65
C ARG A 230 -6.21 13.24 16.87
N GLU A 231 -5.99 14.13 17.82
CA GLU A 231 -6.89 14.28 18.95
C GLU A 231 -8.22 14.93 18.51
N ASP A 232 -9.32 14.42 19.05
CA ASP A 232 -10.67 14.95 18.93
C ASP A 232 -11.44 14.64 20.22
N PRO A 233 -11.40 15.54 21.23
CA PRO A 233 -12.04 15.31 22.54
C PRO A 233 -13.55 15.04 22.48
N ARG A 234 -14.19 15.31 21.34
CA ARG A 234 -15.62 15.07 21.11
C ARG A 234 -15.91 13.70 20.50
N PHE A 235 -14.88 12.99 20.04
CA PHE A 235 -15.03 11.62 19.56
C PHE A 235 -14.81 10.64 20.72
N PRO A 236 -15.49 9.48 20.75
CA PRO A 236 -15.27 8.49 21.78
C PRO A 236 -13.79 8.18 21.94
N PHE A 237 -13.28 8.37 23.16
CA PHE A 237 -11.88 8.14 23.52
C PHE A 237 -10.86 9.02 22.80
N GLY A 238 -11.30 10.15 22.24
CA GLY A 238 -10.45 11.30 21.97
C GLY A 238 -9.54 11.20 20.75
N ILE A 239 -9.59 10.12 19.96
CA ILE A 239 -8.63 9.88 18.87
C ILE A 239 -9.35 9.54 17.57
N ARG A 240 -8.91 10.14 16.46
CA ARG A 240 -9.44 9.89 15.12
C ARG A 240 -8.35 9.86 14.06
N THR A 241 -8.68 9.30 12.90
CA THR A 241 -7.83 9.34 11.71
C THR A 241 -7.56 10.80 11.31
N ASN A 242 -6.30 11.10 11.03
CA ASN A 242 -5.88 12.40 10.53
C ASN A 242 -5.86 12.40 9.00
N SER A 243 -7.02 12.63 8.38
CA SER A 243 -7.18 12.60 6.92
C SER A 243 -6.17 13.46 6.16
N ARG A 244 -5.80 14.63 6.71
CA ARG A 244 -4.77 15.50 6.11
C ARG A 244 -3.39 14.84 6.11
N GLN A 245 -3.01 14.20 7.21
CA GLN A 245 -1.75 13.46 7.25
C GLN A 245 -1.79 12.26 6.29
N ILE A 246 -2.90 11.52 6.24
CA ILE A 246 -3.04 10.38 5.31
C ILE A 246 -2.79 10.83 3.86
N LEU A 247 -3.40 11.94 3.43
CA LEU A 247 -3.22 12.49 2.09
C LEU A 247 -1.79 12.97 1.83
N SER A 248 -1.19 13.68 2.79
CA SER A 248 0.20 14.12 2.68
C SER A 248 1.16 12.94 2.54
N THR A 249 0.98 11.89 3.36
CA THR A 249 1.80 10.68 3.28
C THR A 249 1.57 9.94 1.96
N TRP A 250 0.32 9.88 1.48
CA TRP A 250 0.01 9.30 0.16
C TRP A 250 0.78 10.03 -0.95
N GLN A 251 0.79 11.36 -0.95
CA GLN A 251 1.57 12.17 -1.90
C GLN A 251 3.06 11.87 -1.81
N ASP A 252 3.59 11.60 -0.62
CA ASP A 252 4.98 11.21 -0.45
C ASP A 252 5.30 9.79 -0.93
N PHE A 253 4.33 8.85 -0.85
CA PHE A 253 4.58 7.42 -1.05
C PHE A 253 4.14 6.90 -2.43
N HIS A 254 3.12 7.47 -3.08
CA HIS A 254 2.56 6.95 -4.34
C HIS A 254 3.58 6.88 -5.49
N SER A 255 4.61 7.72 -5.48
CA SER A 255 5.71 7.68 -6.47
C SER A 255 6.83 6.71 -6.09
N LYS A 256 6.86 6.21 -4.86
CA LYS A 256 7.94 5.39 -4.29
C LYS A 256 7.56 3.93 -4.10
N ALA A 257 6.27 3.62 -3.97
CA ALA A 257 5.72 2.29 -3.76
C ALA A 257 4.62 1.98 -4.78
N GLN A 258 4.61 0.75 -5.28
CA GLN A 258 3.64 0.29 -6.28
C GLN A 258 2.38 -0.29 -5.63
N VAL A 259 2.46 -0.78 -4.39
CA VAL A 259 1.29 -1.29 -3.66
C VAL A 259 1.23 -0.63 -2.29
N ILE A 260 0.17 0.11 -2.03
CA ILE A 260 0.03 0.92 -0.81
C ILE A 260 -1.29 0.55 -0.14
N VAL A 261 -1.23 0.17 1.13
CA VAL A 261 -2.40 0.00 1.98
C VAL A 261 -2.62 1.24 2.84
N VAL A 262 -3.83 1.78 2.83
CA VAL A 262 -4.28 2.87 3.69
C VAL A 262 -5.32 2.32 4.65
N THR A 263 -4.98 2.27 5.94
CA THR A 263 -5.85 1.77 7.01
C THR A 263 -6.61 2.93 7.66
N LEU A 264 -7.94 2.87 7.61
CA LEU A 264 -8.85 3.85 8.20
C LEU A 264 -9.57 3.23 9.42
N GLY A 265 -8.97 3.38 10.60
CA GLY A 265 -9.32 2.60 11.80
C GLY A 265 -10.41 3.14 12.72
N ASP A 266 -11.10 4.24 12.41
CA ASP A 266 -12.05 4.91 13.34
C ASP A 266 -13.29 4.06 13.62
N LEU A 267 -13.72 3.22 12.68
CA LEU A 267 -14.80 2.26 12.94
C LEU A 267 -14.36 1.15 13.91
N GLU A 268 -13.10 0.70 13.83
CA GLU A 268 -12.54 -0.25 14.80
C GLU A 268 -12.37 0.40 16.19
N ARG A 269 -11.90 1.66 16.24
CA ARG A 269 -11.85 2.45 17.49
C ARG A 269 -13.23 2.58 18.13
N LEU A 270 -14.24 2.92 17.31
CA LEU A 270 -15.61 3.06 17.79
C LEU A 270 -16.16 1.73 18.33
N GLU A 271 -15.89 0.63 17.63
CA GLU A 271 -16.36 -0.70 18.02
C GLU A 271 -15.69 -1.19 19.32
N ARG A 272 -14.40 -0.96 19.47
CA ARG A 272 -13.64 -1.25 20.69
C ARG A 272 -14.26 -0.61 21.93
N PHE A 273 -14.82 0.59 21.77
CA PHE A 273 -15.45 1.34 22.86
C PHE A 273 -16.98 1.33 22.81
N SER A 274 -17.57 0.43 22.02
CA SER A 274 -19.02 0.36 21.81
C SER A 274 -19.81 0.20 23.11
N LEU A 275 -19.28 -0.56 24.08
CA LEU A 275 -19.90 -0.78 25.39
C LEU A 275 -20.04 0.48 26.25
N TYR A 276 -19.35 1.57 25.90
CA TYR A 276 -19.48 2.88 26.57
C TYR A 276 -20.48 3.81 25.88
N LEU A 277 -21.09 3.37 24.77
CA LEU A 277 -21.98 4.18 23.95
C LEU A 277 -23.38 3.58 23.96
N ASN A 278 -24.40 4.43 24.05
CA ASN A 278 -25.76 4.01 23.70
C ASN A 278 -25.92 3.96 22.16
N ASP A 279 -26.92 3.22 21.69
CA ASP A 279 -27.19 2.99 20.27
C ASP A 279 -27.27 4.29 19.45
N ARG A 280 -27.84 5.34 20.05
CA ARG A 280 -27.99 6.64 19.40
C ARG A 280 -26.64 7.30 19.13
N GLN A 281 -25.75 7.29 20.13
CA GLN A 281 -24.40 7.85 20.02
C GLN A 281 -23.51 7.00 19.12
N TRP A 282 -23.56 5.68 19.27
CA TRP A 282 -22.84 4.76 18.38
C TRP A 282 -23.22 5.01 16.92
N SER A 283 -24.51 5.08 16.62
CA SER A 283 -25.00 5.35 15.26
C SER A 283 -24.63 6.75 14.75
N PHE A 284 -24.61 7.74 15.64
CA PHE A 284 -24.21 9.11 15.29
C PHE A 284 -22.75 9.17 14.86
N TYR A 285 -21.83 8.66 15.68
CA TYR A 285 -20.40 8.68 15.39
C TYR A 285 -20.06 7.81 14.18
N ARG A 286 -20.72 6.66 14.02
CA ARG A 286 -20.53 5.79 12.87
C ARG A 286 -20.84 6.50 11.54
N ARG A 287 -21.97 7.20 11.46
CA ARG A 287 -22.30 8.04 10.28
C ARG A 287 -21.28 9.17 10.07
N GLN A 288 -20.82 9.80 11.16
CA GLN A 288 -19.82 10.86 11.06
C GLN A 288 -18.49 10.33 10.50
N VAL A 289 -18.03 9.16 10.96
CA VAL A 289 -16.83 8.49 10.45
C VAL A 289 -16.97 8.20 8.96
N LEU A 290 -18.09 7.61 8.53
CA LEU A 290 -18.32 7.29 7.12
C LEU A 290 -18.34 8.54 6.21
N ARG A 291 -18.87 9.68 6.69
CA ARG A 291 -18.80 10.95 5.94
C ARG A 291 -17.38 11.47 5.78
N ASP A 292 -16.55 11.32 6.81
CA ASP A 292 -15.16 11.75 6.75
C ASP A 292 -14.33 10.82 5.85
N TYR A 293 -14.64 9.52 5.84
CA TYR A 293 -14.01 8.54 4.95
C TYR A 293 -14.45 8.69 3.50
N ASP A 294 -15.72 8.99 3.25
CA ASP A 294 -16.21 9.29 1.91
C ASP A 294 -15.49 10.49 1.30
N ARG A 295 -15.30 11.57 2.07
CA ARG A 295 -14.55 12.75 1.62
C ARG A 295 -13.09 12.42 1.33
N LEU A 296 -12.43 11.72 2.25
CA LEU A 296 -11.03 11.31 2.08
C LEU A 296 -10.85 10.41 0.86
N LEU A 297 -11.76 9.45 0.63
CA LEU A 297 -11.75 8.59 -0.55
C LEU A 297 -11.88 9.41 -1.83
N GLY A 298 -12.79 10.38 -1.88
CA GLY A 298 -12.91 11.30 -3.01
C GLY A 298 -11.59 12.02 -3.31
N GLU A 299 -10.93 12.56 -2.28
CA GLU A 299 -9.64 13.25 -2.42
C GLU A 299 -8.50 12.32 -2.87
N LEU A 300 -8.49 11.06 -2.41
CA LEU A 300 -7.51 10.04 -2.84
C LEU A 300 -7.75 9.61 -4.29
N LEU A 301 -8.99 9.34 -4.67
CA LEU A 301 -9.35 8.90 -6.03
C LEU A 301 -8.99 9.97 -7.06
N HIS A 302 -9.23 11.25 -6.76
CA HIS A 302 -8.80 12.35 -7.63
C HIS A 302 -7.29 12.32 -7.91
N GLN A 303 -6.45 11.95 -6.94
CA GLN A 303 -5.00 11.86 -7.12
C GLN A 303 -4.52 10.57 -7.79
N VAL A 304 -5.37 9.56 -7.92
CA VAL A 304 -5.08 8.30 -8.62
C VAL A 304 -5.48 8.37 -10.10
N ASP A 305 -6.55 9.11 -10.39
CA ASP A 305 -7.08 9.30 -11.74
C ASP A 305 -6.33 10.39 -12.55
N ASP A 306 -5.55 11.25 -11.88
CA ASP A 306 -4.65 12.26 -12.48
C ASP A 306 -3.32 11.64 -12.96
#